data_AF-A0A661FER2-F1
#
_entry.id   AF-A0A661FER2-F1
#
_cell.length_a   1.000
_cell.length_b   1.000
_cell.length_c   1.000
_cell.angle_alpha   90.00
_cell.angle_beta   90.00
_cell.angle_gamma   90.00
#
_symmetry.space_group_name_H-M   'P 1'
#
loop_
_entity.id
_entity.type
_entity.pdbx_description
1 polymer ?
#
loop_
_entity_poly.entity_id
_entity_poly.type
_entity_poly.pdbx_seq_one_letter_code
_entity_poly.pdbx_strand_id
1 'polypeptide(L)'
;MRLISPVNSLKRTKRHIIIIFAYLTLAACSSLGTDRVLPDRFDYNQAIGQSSNQQMLLNLVRLRYRDVPVFLSVSSVLSQYVYLGSANLGGSTGSVNGGVGVTYIDRPTISYSPLSGEEFAQQLLTPIPSASIFSLAQSGWPAGQLMMMSFERLNHLSNTAFGPVLSQEQIKKMKKFELAIKLIVALGKHNAFDSYHGEGKDENRYLVFDKNPTPETRQLIDRFKKVLQLDPDISIFRITDRQINRKPNEVTIKLRSLLTLMGFLSHGVEVPAEHKQEKFVEHTEVVEIDNNDFFIPLHIRSSAKEPDNAFVAIEYQDYWFYIEHSDHSSKQAFGLLTYLYMLQAPQAPGGVPILTIPAG
;
A
#
# COMPACT_ATOMS: atom_id res chain seq x y z
N MET A 1 89.25 -37.17 16.61
CA MET A 1 88.18 -36.78 17.56
C MET A 1 87.74 -35.36 17.22
N ARG A 2 86.72 -35.19 16.35
CA ARG A 2 86.14 -33.89 16.00
C ARG A 2 84.80 -33.77 16.72
N LEU A 3 84.72 -32.90 17.72
CA LEU A 3 83.48 -32.57 18.41
C LEU A 3 82.70 -31.56 17.55
N ILE A 4 81.56 -31.99 17.00
CA ILE A 4 80.63 -31.15 16.22
C ILE A 4 79.61 -30.57 17.21
N SER A 5 79.44 -29.25 17.15
CA SER A 5 78.62 -28.43 18.06
C SER A 5 77.11 -28.58 17.83
N PRO A 6 76.26 -28.49 18.88
CA PRO A 6 74.80 -28.54 18.76
C PRO A 6 74.21 -27.12 18.74
N VAL A 7 74.65 -26.25 17.81
CA VAL A 7 74.15 -24.84 17.76
C VAL A 7 73.24 -24.59 16.56
N ASN A 8 73.19 -25.51 15.59
CA ASN A 8 72.44 -25.30 14.33
C ASN A 8 70.99 -25.86 14.32
N SER A 9 70.57 -26.68 15.30
CA SER A 9 69.21 -27.24 15.29
C SER A 9 68.14 -26.25 15.78
N LEU A 10 68.42 -25.47 16.85
CA LEU A 10 67.45 -24.52 17.44
C LEU A 10 67.14 -23.30 16.56
N LYS A 11 68.10 -22.81 15.76
CA LYS A 11 67.86 -21.68 14.85
C LYS A 11 66.99 -22.08 13.65
N ARG A 12 67.09 -23.34 13.21
CA ARG A 12 66.23 -23.87 12.14
C ARG A 12 64.78 -24.00 12.61
N THR A 13 64.52 -24.55 13.79
CA THR A 13 63.15 -24.67 14.34
C THR A 13 62.48 -23.32 14.58
N LYS A 14 63.19 -22.31 15.10
CA LYS A 14 62.64 -20.95 15.24
C LYS A 14 62.30 -20.30 13.88
N ARG A 15 63.12 -20.53 12.84
CA ARG A 15 62.85 -20.01 11.50
C ARG A 15 61.63 -20.68 10.84
N HIS A 16 61.39 -21.96 11.11
CA HIS A 16 60.22 -22.68 10.58
C HIS A 16 58.93 -22.26 11.30
N ILE A 17 58.98 -22.01 12.61
CA ILE A 17 57.83 -21.50 13.37
C ILE A 17 57.41 -20.10 12.90
N ILE A 18 58.38 -19.22 12.63
CA ILE A 18 58.09 -17.86 12.12
C ILE A 18 57.47 -17.90 10.72
N ILE A 19 57.94 -18.79 9.85
CA ILE A 19 57.41 -18.95 8.49
C ILE A 19 55.99 -19.56 8.52
N ILE A 20 55.73 -20.53 9.41
CA ILE A 20 54.40 -21.11 9.60
C ILE A 20 53.42 -20.07 10.16
N PHE A 21 53.84 -19.26 11.13
CA PHE A 21 53.02 -18.18 11.68
C PHE A 21 52.70 -17.11 10.63
N ALA A 22 53.68 -16.73 9.80
CA ALA A 22 53.47 -15.81 8.69
C ALA A 22 52.49 -16.39 7.64
N TYR A 23 52.57 -17.68 7.34
CA TYR A 23 51.62 -18.34 6.42
C TYR A 23 50.20 -18.42 6.99
N LEU A 24 50.05 -18.65 8.30
CA LEU A 24 48.75 -18.61 8.99
C LEU A 24 48.13 -17.21 9.00
N THR A 25 48.94 -16.15 9.15
CA THR A 25 48.43 -14.77 9.10
C THR A 25 48.04 -14.32 7.70
N LEU A 26 48.71 -14.81 6.65
CA LEU A 26 48.32 -14.50 5.27
C LEU A 26 47.06 -15.28 4.82
N ALA A 27 46.85 -16.51 5.31
CA ALA A 27 45.63 -17.29 5.03
C ALA A 27 44.38 -16.74 5.75
N ALA A 28 44.56 -16.02 6.87
CA ALA A 28 43.46 -15.36 7.58
C ALA A 28 42.94 -14.10 6.87
N CYS A 29 43.72 -13.50 5.96
CA CYS A 29 43.30 -12.33 5.20
C CYS A 29 42.53 -12.68 3.91
N SER A 30 42.51 -13.95 3.48
CA SER A 30 41.80 -14.38 2.27
C SER A 30 40.38 -14.91 2.50
N SER A 31 39.93 -15.07 3.76
CA SER A 31 38.58 -15.54 4.08
C SER A 31 37.56 -14.42 4.31
N LEU A 32 37.94 -13.16 4.13
CA LEU A 32 37.03 -12.02 4.07
C LEU A 32 36.45 -11.91 2.65
N GLY A 33 35.88 -13.02 2.17
CA GLY A 33 35.08 -13.08 0.96
C GLY A 33 33.70 -12.48 1.24
N THR A 34 33.30 -11.56 0.37
CA THR A 34 32.05 -10.80 0.41
C THR A 34 30.84 -11.68 0.09
N ASP A 35 30.41 -12.50 1.05
CA ASP A 35 29.15 -13.27 0.97
C ASP A 35 28.07 -12.76 1.94
N ARG A 36 28.16 -11.50 2.35
CA ARG A 36 27.11 -10.83 3.13
C ARG A 36 26.37 -9.86 2.22
N VAL A 37 25.47 -10.40 1.40
CA VAL A 37 24.33 -9.61 0.91
C VAL A 37 23.46 -9.28 2.12
N LEU A 38 23.84 -8.19 2.78
CA LEU A 38 23.13 -7.24 3.66
C LEU A 38 21.81 -7.74 4.26
N PRO A 39 21.80 -8.25 5.51
CA PRO A 39 20.61 -8.21 6.39
C PRO A 39 19.89 -6.86 6.33
N ASP A 40 20.65 -5.77 6.21
CA ASP A 40 20.17 -4.39 6.20
C ASP A 40 19.18 -4.07 5.07
N ARG A 41 19.32 -4.64 3.86
CA ARG A 41 18.38 -4.32 2.75
C ARG A 41 16.96 -4.84 3.01
N PHE A 42 16.85 -5.96 3.71
CA PHE A 42 15.56 -6.53 4.09
C PHE A 42 14.91 -5.68 5.18
N ASP A 43 15.67 -5.29 6.19
CA ASP A 43 15.21 -4.42 7.28
C ASP A 43 14.78 -3.03 6.76
N TYR A 44 15.51 -2.47 5.79
CA TYR A 44 15.13 -1.20 5.16
C TYR A 44 13.85 -1.30 4.32
N ASN A 45 13.71 -2.36 3.51
CA ASN A 45 12.50 -2.56 2.72
C ASN A 45 11.27 -2.69 3.65
N GLN A 46 11.42 -3.46 4.74
CA GLN A 46 10.40 -3.62 5.75
C GLN A 46 10.05 -2.29 6.43
N ALA A 47 11.05 -1.49 6.83
CA ALA A 47 10.84 -0.19 7.46
C ALA A 47 10.10 0.80 6.54
N ILE A 48 10.47 0.85 5.25
CA ILE A 48 9.79 1.70 4.25
C ILE A 48 8.33 1.26 4.05
N GLY A 49 8.09 -0.05 3.94
CA GLY A 49 6.75 -0.61 3.81
C GLY A 49 5.88 -0.32 5.02
N GLN A 50 6.42 -0.51 6.24
CA GLN A 50 5.73 -0.19 7.49
C GLN A 50 5.41 1.30 7.59
N SER A 51 6.37 2.18 7.30
CA SER A 51 6.16 3.63 7.32
C SER A 51 5.08 4.08 6.33
N SER A 52 5.08 3.50 5.12
CA SER A 52 4.08 3.78 4.09
C SER A 52 2.69 3.31 4.51
N ASN A 53 2.58 2.12 5.12
CA ASN A 53 1.32 1.61 5.67
C ASN A 53 0.81 2.48 6.83
N GLN A 54 1.69 2.88 7.74
CA GLN A 54 1.32 3.77 8.85
C GLN A 54 0.84 5.13 8.33
N GLN A 55 1.50 5.70 7.33
CA GLN A 55 1.08 6.95 6.71
C GLN A 55 -0.31 6.84 6.06
N MET A 56 -0.56 5.76 5.31
CA MET A 56 -1.85 5.51 4.69
C MET A 56 -2.95 5.36 5.76
N LEU A 57 -2.69 4.57 6.81
CA LEU A 57 -3.63 4.39 7.92
C LEU A 57 -3.92 5.71 8.63
N LEU A 58 -2.88 6.49 8.96
CA LEU A 58 -3.02 7.79 9.59
C LEU A 58 -3.89 8.74 8.75
N ASN A 59 -3.72 8.74 7.42
CA ASN A 59 -4.53 9.58 6.55
C ASN A 59 -5.99 9.12 6.46
N LEU A 60 -6.28 7.82 6.56
CA LEU A 60 -7.66 7.32 6.68
C LEU A 60 -8.30 7.78 8.00
N VAL A 61 -7.56 7.71 9.10
CA VAL A 61 -8.01 8.20 10.41
C VAL A 61 -8.23 9.72 10.34
N ARG A 62 -7.28 10.50 9.84
CA ARG A 62 -7.46 11.96 9.63
C ARG A 62 -8.74 12.28 8.86
N LEU A 63 -9.00 11.59 7.75
CA LEU A 63 -10.22 11.80 6.97
C LEU A 63 -11.49 11.47 7.76
N ARG A 64 -11.45 10.47 8.65
CA ARG A 64 -12.56 10.18 9.57
C ARG A 64 -12.81 11.34 10.54
N TYR A 65 -11.74 11.99 10.99
CA TYR A 65 -11.77 13.16 11.89
C TYR A 65 -11.89 14.50 11.15
N ARG A 66 -12.08 14.48 9.82
CA ARG A 66 -12.15 15.66 8.95
C ARG A 66 -10.88 16.51 8.92
N ASP A 67 -9.75 15.92 9.28
CA ASP A 67 -8.43 16.50 9.08
C ASP A 67 -8.00 16.35 7.62
N VAL A 68 -7.12 17.25 7.18
CA VAL A 68 -6.54 17.19 5.84
C VAL A 68 -5.51 16.06 5.77
N PRO A 69 -5.61 15.12 4.81
CA PRO A 69 -4.61 14.07 4.64
C PRO A 69 -3.29 14.67 4.13
N VAL A 70 -2.17 14.14 4.62
CA VAL A 70 -0.83 14.60 4.24
C VAL A 70 -0.01 13.41 3.77
N PHE A 71 0.44 13.47 2.52
CA PHE A 71 1.33 12.48 1.92
C PHE A 71 2.74 13.06 1.80
N LEU A 72 3.73 12.20 2.02
CA LEU A 72 5.15 12.52 1.91
C LEU A 72 5.69 11.61 0.81
N SER A 73 6.32 12.20 -0.21
CA SER A 73 7.10 11.48 -1.20
C SER A 73 8.53 11.33 -0.69
N VAL A 74 9.13 10.15 -0.90
CA VAL A 74 10.56 9.94 -0.65
C VAL A 74 11.33 10.57 -1.82
N SER A 75 12.01 11.69 -1.56
CA SER A 75 12.73 12.44 -2.59
C SER A 75 14.10 11.82 -2.88
N SER A 76 14.79 11.30 -1.85
CA SER A 76 16.08 10.61 -2.00
C SER A 76 16.42 9.77 -0.77
N VAL A 77 17.20 8.71 -0.98
CA VAL A 77 17.83 7.92 0.08
C VAL A 77 19.34 8.08 -0.07
N LEU A 78 19.98 8.77 0.87
CA LEU A 78 21.43 8.96 0.88
C LEU A 78 22.05 8.09 1.98
N SER A 79 22.68 6.99 1.62
CA SER A 79 23.46 6.17 2.55
C SER A 79 24.83 6.83 2.80
N GLN A 80 25.12 7.21 4.05
CA GLN A 80 26.43 7.70 4.44
C GLN A 80 27.20 6.60 5.17
N TYR A 81 28.29 6.13 4.56
CA TYR A 81 29.19 5.17 5.19
C TYR A 81 30.27 5.93 5.97
N VAL A 82 30.22 5.89 7.30
CA VAL A 82 31.29 6.44 8.15
C VAL A 82 32.08 5.28 8.76
N TYR A 83 33.36 5.17 8.40
CA TYR A 83 34.29 4.24 9.03
C TYR A 83 35.05 4.94 10.16
N LEU A 84 34.55 4.82 11.39
CA LEU A 84 35.27 5.28 12.59
C LEU A 84 36.17 4.15 13.10
N GLY A 85 37.41 4.12 12.60
CA GLY A 85 38.48 3.34 13.21
C GLY A 85 39.15 4.16 14.32
N SER A 86 38.92 3.80 15.57
CA SER A 86 39.68 4.39 16.69
C SER A 86 40.69 3.36 17.22
N ALA A 87 41.98 3.70 17.14
CA ALA A 87 43.07 2.94 17.74
C ALA A 87 43.70 3.82 18.82
N ASN A 88 43.31 3.61 20.07
CA ASN A 88 43.88 4.34 21.20
C ASN A 88 45.02 3.52 21.80
N LEU A 89 46.24 4.03 21.71
CA LEU A 89 47.41 3.54 22.44
C LEU A 89 47.78 4.58 23.50
N GLY A 90 47.30 4.37 24.72
CA GLY A 90 47.71 5.12 25.90
C GLY A 90 48.50 4.22 26.84
N GLY A 91 49.78 4.51 27.04
CA GLY A 91 50.63 3.79 27.97
C GLY A 91 50.98 4.67 29.18
N SER A 92 50.69 4.20 30.39
CA SER A 92 51.40 4.63 31.60
C SER A 92 52.29 3.48 32.07
N THR A 93 53.42 3.82 32.69
CA THR A 93 54.50 2.87 33.04
C THR A 93 53.97 1.71 33.89
N GLY A 94 53.69 0.56 33.25
CA GLY A 94 53.32 -0.69 33.92
C GLY A 94 52.11 -1.44 33.35
N SER A 95 51.30 -0.86 32.46
CA SER A 95 50.17 -1.57 31.83
C SER A 95 49.90 -1.07 30.41
N VAL A 96 49.78 -2.02 29.47
CA VAL A 96 49.31 -1.77 28.09
C VAL A 96 47.84 -2.18 28.04
N ASN A 97 46.93 -1.21 28.10
CA ASN A 97 45.53 -1.44 27.76
C ASN A 97 45.33 -1.14 26.27
N GLY A 98 45.18 -2.19 25.47
CA GLY A 98 44.80 -2.09 24.06
C GLY A 98 43.32 -2.40 23.89
N GLY A 99 42.55 -1.47 23.33
CA GLY A 99 41.17 -1.68 22.91
C GLY A 99 41.02 -1.42 21.42
N VAL A 100 40.55 -2.41 20.66
CA VAL A 100 40.12 -2.26 19.26
C VAL A 100 38.60 -2.10 19.26
N GLY A 101 38.11 -0.90 18.99
CA GLY A 101 36.69 -0.62 18.79
C GLY A 101 36.43 -0.29 17.33
N VAL A 102 35.76 -1.18 16.61
CA VAL A 102 35.20 -0.88 15.28
C VAL A 102 33.72 -0.56 15.49
N THR A 103 33.37 0.73 15.40
CA THR A 103 31.97 1.15 15.47
C THR A 103 31.46 1.34 14.04
N TYR A 104 30.59 0.44 13.59
CA TYR A 104 29.89 0.59 12.33
C TYR A 104 28.64 1.44 12.56
N ILE A 105 28.58 2.61 11.94
CA ILE A 105 27.43 3.51 11.99
C ILE A 105 26.97 3.74 10.55
N ASP A 106 25.87 3.10 10.17
CA ASP A 106 25.10 3.45 8.97
C ASP A 106 23.89 4.28 9.39
N ARG A 107 23.76 5.49 8.85
CA ARG A 107 22.59 6.35 9.03
C ARG A 107 22.17 6.84 7.65
N PRO A 108 21.28 6.14 6.93
CA PRO A 108 20.72 6.68 5.71
C PRO A 108 19.91 7.94 6.04
N THR A 109 20.19 9.03 5.35
CA THR A 109 19.34 10.22 5.40
C THR A 109 18.27 10.06 4.33
N ILE A 110 17.03 9.87 4.75
CA ILE A 110 15.87 9.84 3.86
C ILE A 110 15.29 11.25 3.79
N SER A 111 15.29 11.85 2.60
CA SER A 111 14.63 13.14 2.39
C SER A 111 13.17 12.91 2.04
N TYR A 112 12.26 13.54 2.79
CA TYR A 112 10.83 13.53 2.53
C TYR A 112 10.36 14.90 2.04
N SER A 113 9.57 14.93 0.98
CA SER A 113 8.89 16.14 0.50
C SER A 113 7.37 15.95 0.56
N PRO A 114 6.59 16.94 1.02
CA PRO A 114 5.13 16.84 0.97
C PRO A 114 4.62 16.75 -0.46
N LEU A 115 3.70 15.81 -0.71
CA LEU A 115 2.94 15.76 -1.96
C LEU A 115 2.01 16.99 -2.00
N SER A 116 2.24 17.90 -2.94
CA SER A 116 1.55 19.19 -2.98
C SER A 116 1.35 19.70 -4.40
N GLY A 117 0.47 20.70 -4.56
CA GLY A 117 0.20 21.35 -5.84
C GLY A 117 -0.35 20.38 -6.89
N GLU A 118 0.26 20.38 -8.08
CA GLU A 118 -0.19 19.61 -9.24
C GLU A 118 -0.06 18.10 -9.04
N GLU A 119 1.01 17.62 -8.41
CA GLU A 119 1.22 16.19 -8.16
C GLU A 119 0.14 15.60 -7.26
N PHE A 120 -0.27 16.36 -6.23
CA PHE A 120 -1.39 16.01 -5.37
C PHE A 120 -2.70 15.94 -6.17
N ALA A 121 -2.97 16.95 -7.00
CA ALA A 121 -4.19 16.98 -7.80
C ALA A 121 -4.26 15.80 -8.77
N GLN A 122 -3.16 15.55 -9.50
CA GLN A 122 -3.08 14.45 -10.46
C GLN A 122 -3.20 13.07 -9.78
N GLN A 123 -2.51 12.85 -8.67
CA GLN A 123 -2.48 11.54 -8.01
C GLN A 123 -3.75 11.25 -7.21
N LEU A 124 -4.32 12.24 -6.50
CA LEU A 124 -5.41 11.99 -5.55
C LEU A 124 -6.80 12.41 -6.05
N LEU A 125 -6.89 13.39 -6.95
CA LEU A 125 -8.16 13.94 -7.42
C LEU A 125 -8.59 13.36 -8.78
N THR A 126 -7.66 12.81 -9.56
CA THR A 126 -8.00 12.13 -10.83
C THR A 126 -8.74 10.81 -10.56
N PRO A 127 -9.85 10.54 -11.28
CA PRO A 127 -10.52 9.24 -11.20
C PRO A 127 -9.57 8.08 -11.48
N ILE A 128 -9.74 6.96 -10.77
CA ILE A 128 -9.00 5.73 -10.99
C ILE A 128 -9.20 5.31 -12.45
N PRO A 129 -8.12 5.14 -13.25
CA PRO A 129 -8.25 4.72 -14.63
C PRO A 129 -8.92 3.37 -14.73
N SER A 130 -9.88 3.23 -15.65
CA SER A 130 -10.59 1.96 -15.85
C SER A 130 -9.62 0.82 -16.20
N ALA A 131 -8.58 1.11 -16.99
CA ALA A 131 -7.51 0.17 -17.33
C ALA A 131 -6.84 -0.44 -16.07
N SER A 132 -6.57 0.35 -15.04
CA SER A 132 -5.97 -0.13 -13.78
C SER A 132 -6.87 -1.16 -13.09
N ILE A 133 -8.19 -0.96 -13.13
CA ILE A 133 -9.18 -1.89 -12.56
C ILE A 133 -9.16 -3.22 -13.32
N PHE A 134 -9.10 -3.19 -14.67
CA PHE A 134 -9.01 -4.40 -15.48
C PHE A 134 -7.70 -5.14 -15.27
N SER A 135 -6.58 -4.42 -15.17
CA SER A 135 -5.27 -5.02 -14.89
C SER A 135 -5.26 -5.70 -13.53
N LEU A 136 -5.78 -5.05 -12.48
CA LEU A 136 -5.86 -5.65 -11.15
C LEU A 136 -6.78 -6.88 -11.13
N ALA A 137 -7.92 -6.82 -11.82
CA ALA A 137 -8.82 -7.98 -11.95
C ALA A 137 -8.13 -9.17 -12.63
N GLN A 138 -7.34 -8.93 -13.69
CA GLN A 138 -6.55 -9.97 -14.36
C GLN A 138 -5.42 -10.53 -13.48
N SER A 139 -4.86 -9.71 -12.59
CA SER A 139 -3.88 -10.15 -11.58
C SER A 139 -4.49 -10.95 -10.42
N GLY A 140 -5.77 -11.29 -10.47
CA GLY A 140 -6.43 -12.15 -9.50
C GLY A 140 -7.12 -11.43 -8.34
N TRP A 141 -7.22 -10.09 -8.37
CA TRP A 141 -7.99 -9.35 -7.37
C TRP A 141 -9.50 -9.62 -7.52
N PRO A 142 -10.26 -9.78 -6.41
CA PRO A 142 -11.69 -10.03 -6.50
C PRO A 142 -12.42 -8.88 -7.19
N ALA A 143 -13.00 -9.15 -8.36
CA ALA A 143 -13.66 -8.14 -9.20
C ALA A 143 -14.79 -7.39 -8.44
N GLY A 144 -15.53 -8.09 -7.59
CA GLY A 144 -16.58 -7.46 -6.78
C GLY A 144 -16.03 -6.42 -5.81
N GLN A 145 -14.93 -6.71 -5.12
CA GLN A 145 -14.29 -5.77 -4.20
C GLN A 145 -13.64 -4.60 -4.95
N LEU A 146 -12.96 -4.89 -6.08
CA LEU A 146 -12.45 -3.86 -6.97
C LEU A 146 -13.53 -2.87 -7.38
N MET A 147 -14.69 -3.36 -7.84
CA MET A 147 -15.80 -2.49 -8.24
C MET A 147 -16.40 -1.76 -7.03
N MET A 148 -16.59 -2.43 -5.88
CA MET A 148 -17.09 -1.77 -4.67
C MET A 148 -16.19 -0.63 -4.18
N MET A 149 -14.88 -0.76 -4.35
CA MET A 149 -13.93 0.28 -3.98
C MET A 149 -13.83 1.36 -5.08
N SER A 150 -13.71 0.98 -6.34
CA SER A 150 -13.43 1.92 -7.43
C SER A 150 -14.66 2.62 -8.01
N PHE A 151 -15.85 2.01 -7.96
CA PHE A 151 -17.04 2.61 -8.58
C PHE A 151 -17.76 3.52 -7.57
N GLU A 152 -17.91 4.78 -7.94
CA GLU A 152 -18.70 5.77 -7.21
C GLU A 152 -20.19 5.63 -7.55
N ARG A 153 -20.51 5.36 -8.82
CA ARG A 153 -21.88 5.40 -9.31
C ARG A 153 -22.12 4.43 -10.45
N LEU A 154 -23.30 3.81 -10.43
CA LEU A 154 -23.85 2.97 -11.49
C LEU A 154 -25.28 3.41 -11.79
N ASN A 155 -25.50 4.03 -12.96
CA ASN A 155 -26.76 4.69 -13.29
C ASN A 155 -27.26 5.61 -12.16
N HIS A 156 -28.40 5.26 -11.54
CA HIS A 156 -29.02 6.01 -10.46
C HIS A 156 -28.49 5.60 -9.07
N LEU A 157 -27.83 4.44 -8.98
CA LEU A 157 -27.28 3.91 -7.74
C LEU A 157 -25.96 4.61 -7.42
N SER A 158 -25.88 5.18 -6.23
CA SER A 158 -24.66 5.77 -5.70
C SER A 158 -24.08 4.83 -4.65
N ASN A 159 -22.82 4.49 -4.84
CA ASN A 159 -21.97 4.08 -3.74
C ASN A 159 -21.60 5.36 -2.99
N THR A 160 -21.67 5.37 -1.66
CA THR A 160 -21.61 6.63 -0.90
C THR A 160 -20.39 7.47 -1.29
N ALA A 161 -20.61 8.78 -1.32
CA ALA A 161 -19.57 9.77 -1.55
C ALA A 161 -19.07 10.31 -0.22
N PHE A 162 -17.91 10.94 -0.28
CA PHE A 162 -17.24 11.71 0.78
C PHE A 162 -18.28 12.48 1.64
N GLY A 163 -18.44 12.10 2.90
CA GLY A 163 -19.45 12.65 3.81
C GLY A 163 -19.15 12.32 5.26
N PRO A 164 -19.66 13.11 6.22
CA PRO A 164 -19.29 12.98 7.63
C PRO A 164 -19.88 11.74 8.31
N VAL A 165 -21.13 11.40 7.95
CA VAL A 165 -21.88 10.29 8.52
C VAL A 165 -22.71 9.60 7.44
N LEU A 166 -22.84 8.29 7.54
CA LEU A 166 -23.77 7.52 6.72
C LEU A 166 -25.16 7.52 7.37
N SER A 167 -26.10 8.23 6.76
CA SER A 167 -27.51 8.11 7.10
C SER A 167 -28.06 6.73 6.70
N GLN A 168 -29.16 6.33 7.34
CA GLN A 168 -29.89 5.11 6.99
C GLN A 168 -30.27 5.06 5.50
N GLU A 169 -30.63 6.19 4.90
CA GLU A 169 -30.94 6.27 3.47
C GLU A 169 -29.71 6.05 2.58
N GLN A 170 -28.53 6.54 2.98
CA GLN A 170 -27.29 6.23 2.28
C GLN A 170 -26.97 4.73 2.36
N ILE A 171 -27.12 4.12 3.53
CA ILE A 171 -26.86 2.68 3.72
C ILE A 171 -27.80 1.84 2.85
N LYS A 172 -29.10 2.18 2.78
CA LYS A 172 -30.03 1.52 1.86
C LYS A 172 -29.61 1.65 0.40
N LYS A 173 -29.12 2.82 -0.03
CA LYS A 173 -28.59 3.03 -1.38
C LYS A 173 -27.34 2.18 -1.64
N MET A 174 -26.44 2.09 -0.67
CA MET A 174 -25.24 1.27 -0.75
C MET A 174 -25.55 -0.23 -0.83
N LYS A 175 -26.53 -0.73 -0.06
CA LYS A 175 -27.00 -2.13 -0.17
C LYS A 175 -27.55 -2.45 -1.57
N LYS A 176 -28.27 -1.50 -2.19
CA LYS A 176 -28.73 -1.64 -3.60
C LYS A 176 -27.56 -1.61 -4.59
N PHE A 177 -26.57 -0.75 -4.35
CA PHE A 177 -25.35 -0.68 -5.15
C PHE A 177 -24.56 -1.98 -5.08
N GLU A 178 -24.36 -2.52 -3.87
CA GLU A 178 -23.71 -3.80 -3.61
C GLU A 178 -24.43 -4.95 -4.34
N LEU A 179 -25.77 -4.96 -4.31
CA LEU A 179 -26.56 -5.92 -5.09
C LEU A 179 -26.26 -5.81 -6.59
N ALA A 180 -26.14 -4.60 -7.14
CA ALA A 180 -25.79 -4.41 -8.54
C ALA A 180 -24.39 -4.98 -8.85
N ILE A 181 -23.40 -4.77 -7.99
CA ILE A 181 -22.06 -5.35 -8.14
C ILE A 181 -22.11 -6.88 -8.07
N LYS A 182 -22.84 -7.46 -7.11
CA LYS A 182 -23.02 -8.93 -7.02
C LYS A 182 -23.63 -9.50 -8.29
N LEU A 183 -24.58 -8.79 -8.92
CA LEU A 183 -25.16 -9.19 -10.20
C LEU A 183 -24.15 -9.10 -11.35
N ILE A 184 -23.32 -8.06 -11.42
CA ILE A 184 -22.24 -7.97 -12.43
C ILE A 184 -21.28 -9.15 -12.30
N VAL A 185 -20.84 -9.46 -11.07
CA VAL A 185 -19.95 -10.59 -10.80
C VAL A 185 -20.60 -11.91 -11.20
N ALA A 186 -21.88 -12.11 -10.89
CA ALA A 186 -22.62 -13.31 -11.29
C ALA A 186 -22.73 -13.43 -12.81
N LEU A 187 -23.12 -12.35 -13.50
CA LEU A 187 -23.19 -12.29 -14.95
C LEU A 187 -21.84 -12.61 -15.62
N GLY A 188 -20.73 -12.09 -15.06
CA GLY A 188 -19.38 -12.38 -15.54
C GLY A 188 -19.02 -13.86 -15.44
N LYS A 189 -19.42 -14.55 -14.35
CA LYS A 189 -19.20 -16.00 -14.20
C LYS A 189 -19.95 -16.83 -15.26
N HIS A 190 -21.04 -16.31 -15.80
CA HIS A 190 -21.82 -16.94 -16.87
C HIS A 190 -21.45 -16.44 -18.27
N ASN A 191 -20.42 -15.61 -18.43
CA ASN A 191 -20.06 -14.93 -19.68
C ASN A 191 -21.26 -14.23 -20.34
N ALA A 192 -22.15 -13.66 -19.52
CA ALA A 192 -23.43 -13.11 -19.96
C ALA A 192 -23.33 -11.72 -20.62
N PHE A 193 -22.16 -11.10 -20.54
CA PHE A 193 -21.87 -9.83 -21.19
C PHE A 193 -20.41 -9.75 -21.63
N ASP A 194 -20.16 -8.83 -22.56
CA ASP A 194 -18.82 -8.41 -22.97
C ASP A 194 -18.75 -6.87 -23.02
N SER A 195 -17.53 -6.34 -23.06
CA SER A 195 -17.29 -4.92 -23.26
C SER A 195 -16.19 -4.67 -24.29
N TYR A 196 -16.53 -3.91 -25.33
CA TYR A 196 -15.61 -3.56 -26.42
C TYR A 196 -15.56 -2.05 -26.65
N HIS A 197 -14.51 -1.60 -27.34
CA HIS A 197 -14.39 -0.24 -27.86
C HIS A 197 -14.99 -0.16 -29.26
N GLY A 198 -15.68 0.93 -29.56
CA GLY A 198 -16.20 1.18 -30.90
C GLY A 198 -15.09 1.13 -31.96
N GLU A 199 -15.49 0.79 -33.18
CA GLU A 199 -14.55 0.68 -34.30
C GLU A 199 -14.33 2.03 -35.00
N GLY A 200 -13.15 2.20 -35.59
CA GLY A 200 -12.82 3.37 -36.40
C GLY A 200 -12.69 4.65 -35.59
N LYS A 201 -13.60 5.61 -35.80
CA LYS A 201 -13.62 6.91 -35.12
C LYS A 201 -14.43 6.91 -33.82
N ASP A 202 -15.05 5.79 -33.47
CA ASP A 202 -15.87 5.68 -32.27
C ASP A 202 -15.04 5.28 -31.05
N GLU A 203 -14.58 6.27 -30.30
CA GLU A 203 -13.82 6.05 -29.06
C GLU A 203 -14.69 5.58 -27.88
N ASN A 204 -16.00 5.40 -28.08
CA ASN A 204 -16.89 4.97 -27.01
C ASN A 204 -16.69 3.50 -26.64
N ARG A 205 -16.98 3.19 -25.38
CA ARG A 205 -17.03 1.83 -24.89
C ARG A 205 -18.46 1.34 -24.79
N TYR A 206 -18.69 0.08 -25.12
CA TYR A 206 -20.01 -0.55 -25.08
C TYR A 206 -20.03 -1.72 -24.10
N LEU A 207 -21.20 -1.96 -23.52
CA LEU A 207 -21.57 -3.14 -22.75
C LEU A 207 -22.61 -3.90 -23.57
N VAL A 208 -22.34 -5.16 -23.88
CA VAL A 208 -23.24 -5.99 -24.68
C VAL A 208 -23.61 -7.24 -23.92
N PHE A 209 -24.91 -7.51 -23.84
CA PHE A 209 -25.44 -8.74 -23.28
C PHE A 209 -25.53 -9.83 -24.34
N ASP A 210 -25.35 -11.08 -23.91
CA ASP A 210 -25.57 -12.25 -24.76
C ASP A 210 -27.00 -12.22 -25.32
N LYS A 211 -27.13 -12.50 -26.62
CA LYS A 211 -28.41 -12.55 -27.34
C LYS A 211 -29.13 -13.88 -27.12
N ASN A 212 -28.38 -14.95 -26.82
CA ASN A 212 -28.92 -16.30 -26.65
C ASN A 212 -28.60 -16.88 -25.25
N PRO A 213 -28.92 -16.18 -24.15
CA PRO A 213 -28.59 -16.63 -22.82
C PRO A 213 -29.42 -17.87 -22.44
N THR A 214 -28.86 -18.71 -21.56
CA THR A 214 -29.63 -19.75 -20.87
C THR A 214 -30.77 -19.13 -20.05
N PRO A 215 -31.84 -19.89 -19.70
CA PRO A 215 -32.94 -19.36 -18.88
C PRO A 215 -32.48 -18.74 -17.56
N GLU A 216 -31.49 -19.34 -16.90
CA GLU A 216 -30.88 -18.83 -15.67
C GLU A 216 -30.15 -17.51 -15.90
N THR A 217 -29.31 -17.43 -16.93
CA THR A 217 -28.60 -16.21 -17.30
C THR A 217 -29.55 -15.08 -17.71
N ARG A 218 -30.64 -15.41 -18.40
CA ARG A 218 -31.68 -14.43 -18.77
C ARG A 218 -32.31 -13.79 -17.53
N GLN A 219 -32.62 -14.58 -16.50
CA GLN A 219 -33.13 -14.03 -15.23
C GLN A 219 -32.12 -13.09 -14.55
N LEU A 220 -30.82 -13.40 -14.61
CA LEU A 220 -29.78 -12.51 -14.08
C LEU A 220 -29.70 -11.20 -14.87
N ILE A 221 -29.77 -11.26 -16.21
CA ILE A 221 -29.78 -10.08 -17.09
C ILE A 221 -31.00 -9.20 -16.78
N ASP A 222 -32.19 -9.79 -16.72
CA ASP A 222 -33.43 -9.07 -16.44
C ASP A 222 -33.40 -8.41 -15.06
N ARG A 223 -32.89 -9.12 -14.06
CA ARG A 223 -32.71 -8.59 -12.71
C ARG A 223 -31.70 -7.44 -12.69
N PHE A 224 -30.57 -7.57 -13.40
CA PHE A 224 -29.56 -6.52 -13.51
C PHE A 224 -30.12 -5.27 -14.19
N LYS A 225 -30.80 -5.42 -15.33
CA LYS A 225 -31.45 -4.32 -16.04
C LYS A 225 -32.49 -3.63 -15.17
N LYS A 226 -33.32 -4.39 -14.44
CA LYS A 226 -34.29 -3.85 -13.50
C LYS A 226 -33.64 -3.05 -12.37
N VAL A 227 -32.59 -3.58 -11.75
CA VAL A 227 -31.86 -2.92 -10.65
C VAL A 227 -31.22 -1.62 -11.12
N LEU A 228 -30.70 -1.56 -12.35
CA LEU A 228 -30.10 -0.35 -12.91
C LEU A 228 -31.08 0.57 -13.65
N GLN A 229 -32.35 0.19 -13.77
CA GLN A 229 -33.36 0.88 -14.59
C GLN A 229 -32.89 1.04 -16.06
N LEU A 230 -32.42 -0.04 -16.65
CA LEU A 230 -32.10 -0.14 -18.07
C LEU A 230 -33.33 -0.62 -18.85
N ASP A 231 -33.37 -0.25 -20.13
CA ASP A 231 -34.38 -0.74 -21.06
C ASP A 231 -34.26 -2.27 -21.23
N PRO A 232 -35.34 -3.05 -21.00
CA PRO A 232 -35.29 -4.51 -21.08
C PRO A 232 -34.99 -5.03 -22.48
N ASP A 233 -35.37 -4.31 -23.54
CA ASP A 233 -35.30 -4.76 -24.92
C ASP A 233 -33.94 -4.44 -25.58
N ILE A 234 -33.19 -3.49 -25.01
CA ILE A 234 -31.87 -3.10 -25.50
C ILE A 234 -30.80 -4.07 -24.99
N SER A 235 -29.98 -4.61 -25.90
CA SER A 235 -28.88 -5.52 -25.55
C SER A 235 -27.49 -4.85 -25.60
N ILE A 236 -27.39 -3.64 -26.15
CA ILE A 236 -26.14 -2.90 -26.32
C ILE A 236 -26.29 -1.54 -25.65
N PHE A 237 -25.46 -1.26 -24.66
CA PHE A 237 -25.44 0.01 -23.94
C PHE A 237 -24.09 0.70 -24.10
N ARG A 238 -24.09 1.97 -24.47
CA ARG A 238 -22.89 2.80 -24.44
C ARG A 238 -22.55 3.14 -22.99
N ILE A 239 -21.31 2.88 -22.57
CA ILE A 239 -20.80 3.24 -21.25
C ILE A 239 -20.44 4.73 -21.26
N THR A 240 -20.92 5.47 -20.27
CA THR A 240 -20.73 6.92 -20.16
C THR A 240 -20.51 7.33 -18.70
N ASP A 241 -20.13 8.59 -18.49
CA ASP A 241 -20.10 9.25 -17.19
C ASP A 241 -21.31 10.19 -16.96
N ARG A 242 -22.21 10.29 -17.94
CA ARG A 242 -23.36 11.21 -17.92
C ARG A 242 -24.34 10.84 -16.81
N GLN A 243 -24.75 11.83 -16.03
CA GLN A 243 -25.72 11.63 -14.94
C GLN A 243 -27.12 12.13 -15.28
N ILE A 244 -27.22 13.16 -16.10
CA ILE A 244 -28.47 13.83 -16.48
C ILE A 244 -28.71 13.61 -17.97
N ASN A 245 -29.98 13.48 -18.37
CA ASN A 245 -30.38 13.30 -19.77
C ASN A 245 -29.69 12.12 -20.46
N ARG A 246 -29.46 11.02 -19.71
CA ARG A 246 -28.92 9.77 -20.24
C ARG A 246 -29.90 9.17 -21.27
N LYS A 247 -29.39 8.72 -22.41
CA LYS A 247 -30.21 8.05 -23.43
C LYS A 247 -30.63 6.64 -22.98
N PRO A 248 -31.72 6.06 -23.50
CA PRO A 248 -32.15 4.71 -23.14
C PRO A 248 -31.10 3.62 -23.38
N ASN A 249 -30.24 3.80 -24.39
CA ASN A 249 -29.14 2.91 -24.74
C ASN A 249 -27.80 3.28 -24.07
N GLU A 250 -27.82 4.00 -22.95
CA GLU A 250 -26.62 4.39 -22.22
C GLU A 250 -26.66 3.82 -20.79
N VAL A 251 -25.48 3.40 -20.31
CA VAL A 251 -25.22 3.02 -18.93
C VAL A 251 -24.15 3.94 -18.35
N THR A 252 -24.38 4.46 -17.15
CA THR A 252 -23.43 5.32 -16.45
C THR A 252 -22.55 4.50 -15.52
N ILE A 253 -21.23 4.62 -15.67
CA ILE A 253 -20.25 4.13 -14.71
C ILE A 253 -19.34 5.29 -14.36
N LYS A 254 -19.37 5.73 -13.09
CA LYS A 254 -18.46 6.76 -12.58
C LYS A 254 -17.46 6.12 -11.63
N LEU A 255 -16.18 6.37 -11.89
CA LEU A 255 -15.07 5.89 -11.06
C LEU A 255 -14.70 6.94 -10.02
N ARG A 256 -14.29 6.47 -8.84
CA ARG A 256 -13.77 7.28 -7.73
C ARG A 256 -12.36 7.77 -8.05
N SER A 257 -12.00 8.95 -7.55
CA SER A 257 -10.60 9.30 -7.34
C SER A 257 -10.06 8.63 -6.08
N LEU A 258 -8.75 8.62 -5.89
CA LEU A 258 -8.16 8.02 -4.69
C LEU A 258 -8.59 8.72 -3.40
N LEU A 259 -8.69 10.06 -3.42
CA LEU A 259 -9.18 10.82 -2.27
C LEU A 259 -10.62 10.40 -1.90
N THR A 260 -11.49 10.24 -2.91
CA THR A 260 -12.87 9.80 -2.67
C THR A 260 -12.95 8.35 -2.20
N LEU A 261 -12.04 7.48 -2.65
CA LEU A 261 -11.91 6.10 -2.15
C LEU A 261 -11.44 6.11 -0.69
N MET A 262 -10.43 6.91 -0.34
CA MET A 262 -9.96 7.03 1.04
C MET A 262 -11.06 7.57 1.97
N GLY A 263 -11.79 8.61 1.56
CA GLY A 263 -12.92 9.14 2.33
C GLY A 263 -14.09 8.16 2.43
N PHE A 264 -14.25 7.26 1.44
CA PHE A 264 -15.18 6.15 1.56
C PHE A 264 -14.72 5.12 2.59
N LEU A 265 -13.45 4.68 2.52
CA LEU A 265 -12.87 3.70 3.43
C LEU A 265 -12.69 4.23 4.86
N SER A 266 -12.57 5.54 5.07
CA SER A 266 -12.48 6.13 6.41
C SER A 266 -13.72 5.89 7.26
N HIS A 267 -14.87 5.59 6.65
CA HIS A 267 -16.07 5.14 7.37
C HIS A 267 -15.87 3.80 8.09
N GLY A 268 -14.87 3.02 7.69
CA GLY A 268 -14.45 1.79 8.37
C GLY A 268 -13.64 2.02 9.65
N VAL A 269 -13.34 3.28 9.99
CA VAL A 269 -12.64 3.64 11.23
C VAL A 269 -13.62 3.68 12.39
N GLU A 270 -13.39 2.79 13.36
CA GLU A 270 -14.06 2.73 14.63
C GLU A 270 -13.62 3.92 15.50
N VAL A 271 -14.52 4.88 15.70
CA VAL A 271 -14.26 6.04 16.56
C VAL A 271 -14.54 5.66 18.03
N PRO A 272 -13.58 5.88 18.95
CA PRO A 272 -13.77 5.67 20.39
C PRO A 272 -15.01 6.39 20.93
N ALA A 273 -15.62 5.84 21.98
CA ALA A 273 -16.82 6.42 22.58
C ALA A 273 -16.53 7.82 23.16
N GLU A 274 -15.35 7.99 23.75
CA GLU A 274 -14.81 9.21 24.31
C GLU A 274 -14.71 10.31 23.23
N HIS A 275 -14.12 10.00 22.08
CA HIS A 275 -14.01 10.93 20.95
C HIS A 275 -15.37 11.32 20.37
N LYS A 276 -16.36 10.41 20.40
CA LYS A 276 -17.75 10.73 20.02
C LYS A 276 -18.40 11.68 21.03
N GLN A 277 -18.21 11.45 22.33
CA GLN A 277 -18.75 12.30 23.39
C GLN A 277 -18.16 13.72 23.35
N GLU A 278 -16.85 13.82 23.10
CA GLU A 278 -16.12 15.08 22.97
C GLU A 278 -16.31 15.78 21.61
N LYS A 279 -17.08 15.16 20.70
CA LYS A 279 -17.40 15.69 19.37
C LYS A 279 -16.17 15.93 18.48
N PHE A 280 -15.16 15.07 18.60
CA PHE A 280 -14.02 15.08 17.66
C PHE A 280 -14.46 14.71 16.24
N VAL A 281 -15.55 13.95 16.13
CA VAL A 281 -16.19 13.61 14.85
C VAL A 281 -17.65 14.03 14.86
N GLU A 282 -18.17 14.35 13.68
CA GLU A 282 -19.61 14.40 13.48
C GLU A 282 -20.19 13.00 13.69
N HIS A 283 -21.17 12.89 14.57
CA HIS A 283 -21.86 11.66 14.87
C HIS A 283 -23.36 11.90 14.80
N THR A 284 -24.08 11.06 14.05
CA THR A 284 -25.54 10.99 14.09
C THR A 284 -25.94 9.82 14.96
N GLU A 285 -27.00 9.94 15.74
CA GLU A 285 -27.55 8.83 16.53
C GLU A 285 -27.82 7.61 15.62
N VAL A 286 -26.96 6.61 15.78
CA VAL A 286 -27.07 5.20 15.38
C VAL A 286 -27.46 4.94 13.92
N VAL A 287 -26.43 4.70 13.10
CA VAL A 287 -26.45 3.47 12.31
C VAL A 287 -25.25 2.64 12.71
N GLU A 288 -25.48 1.59 13.50
CA GLU A 288 -24.52 0.49 13.59
C GLU A 288 -24.42 -0.11 12.19
N ILE A 289 -23.28 0.15 11.54
CA ILE A 289 -22.89 -0.60 10.37
C ILE A 289 -22.47 -1.95 10.94
N ASP A 290 -23.23 -2.99 10.64
CA ASP A 290 -22.88 -4.34 11.05
C ASP A 290 -21.49 -4.67 10.48
N ASN A 291 -20.59 -5.24 11.28
CA ASN A 291 -19.24 -5.62 10.84
C ASN A 291 -19.26 -6.62 9.67
N ASN A 292 -20.41 -7.25 9.39
CA ASN A 292 -20.64 -8.12 8.23
C ASN A 292 -21.13 -7.39 6.96
N ASP A 293 -21.40 -6.09 7.01
CA ASP A 293 -21.85 -5.33 5.84
C ASP A 293 -20.69 -5.15 4.84
N PHE A 294 -20.66 -6.02 3.82
CA PHE A 294 -19.62 -6.14 2.78
C PHE A 294 -19.34 -4.85 1.99
N PHE A 295 -20.21 -3.84 2.10
CA PHE A 295 -20.10 -2.64 1.30
C PHE A 295 -19.02 -1.66 1.79
N ILE A 296 -18.49 -1.76 3.02
CA ILE A 296 -17.25 -1.09 3.43
C ILE A 296 -16.22 -2.18 3.74
N PRO A 297 -15.30 -2.50 2.80
CA PRO A 297 -14.46 -3.68 2.92
C PRO A 297 -13.23 -3.46 3.83
N LEU A 298 -13.25 -2.47 4.71
CA LEU A 298 -12.14 -2.11 5.60
C LEU A 298 -12.67 -1.83 6.99
N HIS A 299 -12.09 -2.48 7.98
CA HIS A 299 -12.35 -2.25 9.39
C HIS A 299 -11.04 -1.86 10.09
N ILE A 300 -11.05 -0.69 10.71
CA ILE A 300 -9.94 -0.15 11.50
C ILE A 300 -10.47 0.00 12.93
N ARG A 301 -9.91 -0.80 13.83
CA ARG A 301 -10.28 -0.80 15.25
C ARG A 301 -9.59 0.33 15.99
N SER A 302 -10.12 0.66 17.16
CA SER A 302 -9.47 1.56 18.11
C SER A 302 -9.26 0.92 19.48
N SER A 303 -8.20 1.33 20.17
CA SER A 303 -7.89 0.91 21.55
C SER A 303 -7.14 2.00 22.31
N ALA A 304 -7.33 2.06 23.63
CA ALA A 304 -6.61 3.00 24.49
C ALA A 304 -5.13 2.62 24.70
N LYS A 305 -4.75 1.37 24.40
CA LYS A 305 -3.38 0.86 24.49
C LYS A 305 -2.93 0.36 23.13
N GLU A 306 -1.61 0.36 22.93
CA GLU A 306 -1.00 -0.19 21.72
C GLU A 306 -1.41 -1.67 21.55
N PRO A 307 -1.87 -2.08 20.34
CA PRO A 307 -2.30 -3.44 20.08
C PRO A 307 -1.12 -4.40 19.91
N ASP A 308 -1.13 -5.53 20.61
CA ASP A 308 -0.05 -6.53 20.55
C ASP A 308 0.06 -7.22 19.18
N ASN A 309 -1.06 -7.37 18.46
CA ASN A 309 -1.13 -8.15 17.22
C ASN A 309 -1.84 -7.40 16.07
N ALA A 310 -1.29 -6.24 15.73
CA ALA A 310 -1.73 -5.46 14.58
C ALA A 310 -0.94 -5.80 13.31
N PHE A 311 -1.61 -5.72 12.16
CA PHE A 311 -0.94 -5.65 10.86
C PHE A 311 -0.24 -4.30 10.66
N VAL A 312 -0.93 -3.23 11.06
CA VAL A 312 -0.43 -1.86 11.09
C VAL A 312 -1.18 -1.13 12.19
N ALA A 313 -0.46 -0.30 12.95
CA ALA A 313 -1.02 0.51 14.03
C ALA A 313 -0.40 1.91 13.99
N ILE A 314 -1.19 2.91 14.39
CA ILE A 314 -0.78 4.30 14.59
C ILE A 314 -1.45 4.85 15.85
N GLU A 315 -0.81 5.85 16.46
CA GLU A 315 -1.41 6.66 17.53
C GLU A 315 -1.95 7.96 16.93
N TYR A 316 -3.14 8.37 17.37
CA TYR A 316 -3.78 9.62 16.98
C TYR A 316 -4.78 10.08 18.04
N GLN A 317 -4.62 11.31 18.56
CA GLN A 317 -5.46 11.88 19.62
C GLN A 317 -5.60 10.92 20.83
N ASP A 318 -4.47 10.52 21.42
CA ASP A 318 -4.39 9.66 22.62
C ASP A 318 -4.99 8.24 22.49
N TYR A 319 -5.33 7.80 21.26
CA TYR A 319 -5.81 6.46 20.96
C TYR A 319 -4.98 5.77 19.88
N TRP A 320 -4.93 4.44 19.95
CA TRP A 320 -4.37 3.60 18.91
C TRP A 320 -5.43 3.18 17.91
N PHE A 321 -5.13 3.34 16.63
CA PHE A 321 -5.94 2.85 15.51
C PHE A 321 -5.17 1.78 14.76
N TYR A 322 -5.81 0.68 14.41
CA TYR A 322 -5.11 -0.46 13.83
C TYR A 322 -6.00 -1.37 12.98
N ILE A 323 -5.35 -2.15 12.12
CA ILE A 323 -5.95 -3.29 11.43
C ILE A 323 -5.44 -4.55 12.11
N GLU A 324 -6.35 -5.44 12.54
CA GLU A 324 -5.98 -6.70 13.19
C GLU A 324 -5.17 -7.60 12.25
N HIS A 325 -4.20 -8.34 12.80
CA HIS A 325 -3.43 -9.28 11.99
C HIS A 325 -4.29 -10.42 11.41
N SER A 326 -5.36 -10.84 12.09
CA SER A 326 -6.27 -11.87 11.60
C SER A 326 -7.30 -11.37 10.57
N ASP A 327 -7.44 -10.06 10.38
CA ASP A 327 -8.42 -9.50 9.47
C ASP A 327 -7.92 -9.47 8.01
N HIS A 328 -8.07 -10.60 7.35
CA HIS A 328 -7.68 -10.77 5.95
C HIS A 328 -8.49 -9.90 4.98
N SER A 329 -9.77 -9.62 5.28
CA SER A 329 -10.62 -8.80 4.42
C SER A 329 -10.14 -7.34 4.41
N SER A 330 -9.91 -6.78 5.60
CA SER A 330 -9.36 -5.43 5.76
C SER A 330 -7.95 -5.32 5.18
N LYS A 331 -7.08 -6.34 5.37
CA LYS A 331 -5.77 -6.40 4.71
C LYS A 331 -5.87 -6.38 3.19
N GLN A 332 -6.85 -7.09 2.61
CA GLN A 332 -7.07 -7.09 1.16
C GLN A 332 -7.52 -5.71 0.67
N ALA A 333 -8.49 -5.07 1.33
CA ALA A 333 -8.93 -3.73 0.95
C ALA A 333 -7.83 -2.68 1.13
N PHE A 334 -7.11 -2.74 2.24
CA PHE A 334 -6.00 -1.84 2.51
C PHE A 334 -4.88 -2.02 1.49
N GLY A 335 -4.51 -3.26 1.17
CA GLY A 335 -3.54 -3.55 0.12
C GLY A 335 -3.97 -3.01 -1.24
N LEU A 336 -5.24 -3.21 -1.62
CA LEU A 336 -5.78 -2.68 -2.87
C LEU A 336 -5.73 -1.15 -2.93
N LEU A 337 -6.07 -0.46 -1.83
CA LEU A 337 -5.91 0.99 -1.71
C LEU A 337 -4.44 1.40 -1.96
N THR A 338 -3.49 0.71 -1.33
CA THR A 338 -2.06 0.98 -1.49
C THR A 338 -1.59 0.72 -2.93
N TYR A 339 -2.03 -0.35 -3.59
CA TYR A 339 -1.70 -0.60 -5.00
C TYR A 339 -2.26 0.49 -5.92
N LEU A 340 -3.50 0.92 -5.70
CA LEU A 340 -4.09 2.01 -6.48
C LEU A 340 -3.35 3.34 -6.27
N TYR A 341 -2.91 3.63 -5.04
CA TYR A 341 -2.06 4.78 -4.72
C TYR A 341 -0.74 4.75 -5.50
N MET A 342 -0.08 3.59 -5.53
CA MET A 342 1.19 3.42 -6.24
C MET A 342 1.02 3.52 -7.77
N LEU A 343 -0.07 2.98 -8.32
CA LEU A 343 -0.36 3.02 -9.77
C LEU A 343 -0.67 4.42 -10.28
N GLN A 344 -1.20 5.30 -9.43
CA GLN A 344 -1.49 6.70 -9.77
C GLN A 344 -0.32 7.64 -9.49
N ALA A 345 0.75 7.16 -8.84
CA ALA A 345 1.92 7.97 -8.60
C ALA A 345 2.50 8.49 -9.94
N PRO A 346 2.77 9.79 -10.07
CA PRO A 346 3.47 10.31 -11.23
C PRO A 346 4.78 9.54 -11.42
N GLN A 347 5.13 9.23 -12.67
CA GLN A 347 6.47 8.72 -12.95
C GLN A 347 7.45 9.80 -12.50
N ALA A 348 8.31 9.48 -11.52
CA ALA A 348 9.28 10.44 -11.02
C ALA A 348 10.07 10.99 -12.23
N PRO A 349 10.15 12.32 -12.44
CA PRO A 349 11.09 12.85 -13.41
C PRO A 349 12.45 12.32 -12.99
N GLY A 350 13.18 11.70 -13.92
CA GLY A 350 14.44 11.02 -13.65
C GLY A 350 15.47 11.93 -12.99
N GLY A 351 15.38 12.07 -11.67
CA GLY A 351 16.32 12.79 -10.83
C GLY A 351 17.53 11.88 -10.70
N VAL A 352 18.52 12.11 -11.55
CA VAL A 352 19.84 11.49 -11.39
C VAL A 352 20.29 11.79 -9.96
N PRO A 353 20.63 10.77 -9.13
CA PRO A 353 21.12 11.04 -7.79
C PRO A 353 22.40 11.87 -7.91
N ILE A 354 22.35 13.12 -7.46
CA ILE A 354 23.54 13.96 -7.37
C ILE A 354 24.32 13.44 -6.16
N LEU A 355 25.33 12.63 -6.44
CA LEU A 355 26.31 12.18 -5.46
C LEU A 355 27.18 13.38 -5.05
N THR A 356 26.79 14.11 -4.01
CA THR A 356 27.67 15.10 -3.37
C THR A 356 28.55 14.39 -2.36
N ILE A 357 29.77 14.03 -2.78
CA ILE A 357 30.85 13.66 -1.88
C ILE A 357 31.34 14.96 -1.21
N PRO A 358 31.39 15.06 0.13
CA PRO A 358 32.04 16.20 0.78
C PRO A 358 33.52 16.22 0.38
N ALA A 359 33.96 17.33 -0.21
CA ALA A 359 35.37 17.56 -0.46
C ALA A 359 36.00 18.14 0.81
N GLY A 360 36.78 17.31 1.51
CA GLY A 360 37.78 17.75 2.49
C GLY A 360 37.30 17.86 3.92
#